data_AF-A0A246A907-F1
#
_entry.id   AF-A0A246A907-F1
#
_cell.length_a   1.000
_cell.length_b   1.000
_cell.length_c   1.000
_cell.angle_alpha   90.00
_cell.angle_beta   90.00
_cell.angle_gamma   90.00
#
_symmetry.space_group_name_H-M   'P 1'
#
loop_
_entity.id
_entity.type
_entity.pdbx_description
1 polymer ?
#
loop_
_entity_poly.entity_id
_entity_poly.type
_entity_poly.pdbx_seq_one_letter_code
_entity_poly.pdbx_strand_id
1 'polypeptide(L)'
;MEGISYCNNCHNGIPLNDVIITAPGNPDPTWNPFPVVPPGPGGGTGNTSSVGNFIIDKSTQDKYPKFTDLIKRLESFVANDKKVMDALIKWSGYNREQILEKVKFGQGPTITVKELTGKYGYFDRAENPDVINIDASWVRGLETANLLETQEATGFLLAVTALHEFVHQSRAANGLDRNYEYGYGFEQSAFGLIIENDGAAPYNYRFRLYKK
;
A
#
# COMPACT_ATOMS: atom_id res chain seq x y z
N MET A 1 14.62 -56.05 -10.87
CA MET A 1 13.43 -55.69 -11.65
C MET A 1 12.44 -55.02 -10.70
N GLU A 2 11.87 -53.82 -10.88
CA GLU A 2 12.25 -52.56 -11.55
C GLU A 2 11.53 -51.43 -10.77
N GLY A 3 11.96 -50.16 -10.76
CA GLY A 3 13.12 -49.51 -11.37
C GLY A 3 13.30 -48.11 -10.75
N ILE A 4 14.42 -47.41 -11.04
CA ILE A 4 14.70 -46.07 -10.49
C ILE A 4 14.56 -45.02 -11.60
N SER A 5 13.74 -43.99 -11.39
CA SER A 5 13.75 -42.77 -12.20
C SER A 5 14.41 -41.64 -11.42
N TYR A 6 15.49 -41.09 -11.98
CA TYR A 6 16.25 -39.99 -11.38
C TYR A 6 15.68 -38.64 -11.82
N CYS A 7 15.50 -37.71 -10.87
CA CYS A 7 15.48 -36.30 -11.20
C CYS A 7 16.91 -35.77 -11.15
N ASN A 8 17.52 -35.55 -12.32
CA ASN A 8 18.88 -35.02 -12.41
C ASN A 8 18.90 -33.51 -12.12
N ASN A 9 19.97 -33.05 -11.46
CA ASN A 9 20.28 -31.66 -11.09
C ASN A 9 19.58 -31.08 -9.85
N CYS A 10 19.45 -31.89 -8.80
CA CYS A 10 19.73 -31.35 -7.47
C CYS A 10 21.26 -31.11 -7.36
N HIS A 11 21.69 -29.86 -7.21
CA HIS A 11 23.03 -29.53 -6.71
C HIS A 11 22.90 -28.58 -5.52
N ASN A 12 23.66 -28.89 -4.47
CA ASN A 12 23.68 -28.22 -3.17
C ASN A 12 22.39 -28.38 -2.36
N GLY A 13 22.18 -29.60 -1.85
CA GLY A 13 21.13 -29.89 -0.89
C GLY A 13 21.41 -29.23 0.47
N ILE A 14 20.46 -28.39 0.92
CA ILE A 14 20.30 -28.01 2.32
C ILE A 14 18.93 -28.55 2.76
N PRO A 15 18.81 -29.30 3.87
CA PRO A 15 17.51 -29.77 4.35
C PRO A 15 16.62 -28.60 4.74
N LEU A 16 15.32 -28.69 4.43
CA LEU A 16 14.32 -27.61 4.51
C LEU A 16 13.97 -27.09 5.93
N ASN A 17 14.80 -27.38 6.94
CA ASN A 17 14.50 -27.10 8.34
C ASN A 17 15.37 -25.99 8.97
N ASP A 18 16.54 -25.65 8.41
CA ASP A 18 17.47 -24.67 9.01
C ASP A 18 18.17 -23.76 7.97
N VAL A 19 17.39 -22.89 7.32
CA VAL A 19 17.95 -21.72 6.63
C VAL A 19 17.32 -20.44 7.15
N ILE A 20 17.86 -19.95 8.26
CA ILE A 20 17.59 -18.58 8.74
C ILE A 20 18.39 -17.62 7.85
N ILE A 21 17.79 -17.19 6.74
CA ILE A 21 18.28 -16.01 6.02
C ILE A 21 17.83 -14.77 6.80
N THR A 22 18.76 -14.17 7.55
CA THR A 22 18.57 -12.86 8.17
C THR A 22 18.58 -11.76 7.10
N ALA A 23 17.41 -11.50 6.51
CA ALA A 23 17.23 -10.33 5.67
C ALA A 23 17.51 -9.03 6.47
N PRO A 24 18.39 -8.14 6.01
CA PRO A 24 18.74 -6.92 6.74
C PRO A 24 17.60 -5.90 6.71
N GLY A 25 16.89 -5.81 7.84
CA GLY A 25 15.88 -4.79 8.11
C GLY A 25 14.47 -5.18 7.67
N ASN A 26 13.70 -5.77 8.58
CA ASN A 26 12.24 -5.75 8.50
C ASN A 26 11.73 -4.28 8.48
N PRO A 27 10.62 -3.98 7.78
CA PRO A 27 9.81 -2.79 8.08
C PRO A 27 9.24 -2.92 9.51
N ASP A 28 8.74 -1.83 10.09
CA ASP A 28 8.21 -1.85 11.47
C ASP A 28 7.02 -2.82 11.60
N PRO A 29 7.14 -3.95 12.34
CA PRO A 29 6.07 -4.94 12.46
C PRO A 29 4.91 -4.48 13.35
N THR A 30 4.93 -3.23 13.83
CA THR A 30 3.88 -2.66 14.69
C THR A 30 2.86 -1.80 13.94
N TRP A 31 3.01 -1.57 12.63
CA TRP A 31 1.97 -0.88 11.86
C TRP A 31 0.76 -1.79 11.64
N ASN A 32 -0.21 -1.67 12.55
CA ASN A 32 -1.55 -2.18 12.38
C ASN A 32 -2.43 -1.07 11.77
N PRO A 33 -2.99 -1.23 10.55
CA PRO A 33 -3.94 -0.26 9.97
C PRO A 33 -5.26 -0.16 10.76
N PHE A 34 -5.63 -1.23 11.47
CA PHE A 34 -6.84 -1.37 12.28
C PHE A 34 -6.49 -1.65 13.75
N PRO A 35 -5.83 -0.71 14.46
CA PRO A 35 -5.58 -0.88 15.88
C PRO A 35 -6.93 -1.00 16.59
N VAL A 36 -7.04 -1.93 17.54
CA VAL A 36 -8.29 -2.18 18.28
C VAL A 36 -8.67 -0.92 19.04
N VAL A 37 -9.59 -0.13 18.49
CA VAL A 37 -10.09 1.09 19.12
C VAL A 37 -10.98 0.66 20.28
N PRO A 38 -10.65 0.96 21.55
CA PRO A 38 -11.58 0.72 22.64
C PRO A 38 -12.85 1.56 22.40
N PRO A 39 -14.05 1.06 22.75
CA PRO A 39 -15.29 1.77 22.49
C PRO A 39 -15.33 3.12 23.21
N GLY A 40 -15.03 4.18 22.48
CA GLY A 40 -15.08 5.56 22.97
C GLY A 40 -16.52 6.05 23.10
N PRO A 41 -16.83 6.88 24.11
CA PRO A 41 -18.17 7.44 24.27
C PRO A 41 -18.47 8.39 23.10
N GLY A 42 -19.64 8.22 22.48
CA GLY A 42 -20.06 9.02 21.34
C GLY A 42 -20.41 10.47 21.72
N GLY A 43 -20.11 11.40 20.82
CA GLY A 43 -20.56 12.79 20.91
C GLY A 43 -19.71 13.73 20.05
N GLY A 44 -20.36 14.58 19.23
CA GLY A 44 -19.66 15.66 18.51
C GLY A 44 -20.12 15.88 17.08
N THR A 45 -21.29 16.52 16.90
CA THR A 45 -21.70 17.05 15.60
C THR A 45 -20.79 18.22 15.22
N GLY A 46 -20.07 18.14 14.09
CA GLY A 46 -19.19 19.20 13.61
C GLY A 46 -19.20 19.28 12.08
N ASN A 47 -19.82 20.31 11.54
CA ASN A 47 -19.89 20.54 10.09
C ASN A 47 -18.85 21.60 9.69
N THR A 48 -17.75 21.19 9.08
CA THR A 48 -16.73 22.10 8.54
C THR A 48 -16.29 21.64 7.15
N SER A 49 -16.81 22.29 6.12
CA SER A 49 -16.29 22.17 4.76
C SER A 49 -14.96 22.92 4.64
N SER A 50 -13.84 22.21 4.71
CA SER A 50 -12.52 22.71 4.32
C SER A 50 -12.08 22.01 3.04
N VAL A 51 -11.86 22.80 1.97
CA VAL A 51 -11.42 22.29 0.67
C VAL A 51 -9.92 22.05 0.69
N GLY A 52 -9.49 20.95 0.07
CA GLY A 52 -8.15 20.36 0.21
C GLY A 52 -8.24 19.10 1.07
N ASN A 53 -8.04 17.94 0.43
CA ASN A 53 -7.83 16.64 1.08
C ASN A 53 -6.95 15.74 0.19
N PHE A 54 -6.53 14.56 0.66
CA PHE A 54 -6.53 13.40 -0.26
C PHE A 54 -8.03 13.19 -0.54
N ILE A 55 -8.55 13.76 -1.61
CA ILE A 55 -10.01 13.93 -1.76
C ILE A 55 -10.63 12.59 -2.12
N ILE A 56 -11.12 11.88 -1.11
CA ILE A 56 -12.22 10.93 -1.26
C ILE A 56 -13.50 11.77 -1.13
N ASP A 57 -14.41 11.71 -2.11
CA ASP A 57 -15.68 12.43 -2.01
C ASP A 57 -16.54 11.90 -0.85
N LYS A 58 -17.45 12.73 -0.32
CA LYS A 58 -18.22 12.38 0.88
C LYS A 58 -19.06 11.09 0.71
N SER A 59 -19.60 10.84 -0.48
CA SER A 59 -20.38 9.61 -0.73
C SER A 59 -19.51 8.37 -0.74
N THR A 60 -18.29 8.44 -1.30
CA THR A 60 -17.29 7.36 -1.24
C THR A 60 -16.78 7.17 0.18
N GLN A 61 -16.63 8.23 0.98
CA GLN A 61 -16.27 8.11 2.40
C GLN A 61 -17.33 7.36 3.21
N ASP A 62 -18.60 7.71 3.03
CA ASP A 62 -19.72 7.10 3.75
C ASP A 62 -19.99 5.65 3.28
N LYS A 63 -19.62 5.32 2.04
CA LYS A 63 -19.74 3.98 1.46
C LYS A 63 -18.57 3.05 1.85
N TYR A 64 -17.37 3.58 2.03
CA TYR A 64 -16.15 2.81 2.30
C TYR A 64 -15.39 3.36 3.52
N PRO A 65 -15.92 3.17 4.75
CA PRO A 65 -15.35 3.74 5.96
C PRO A 65 -13.98 3.15 6.35
N LYS A 66 -13.75 1.83 6.22
CA LYS A 66 -12.44 1.22 6.56
C LYS A 66 -11.35 1.72 5.60
N PHE A 67 -11.65 1.81 4.31
CA PHE A 67 -10.73 2.37 3.31
C PHE A 67 -10.46 3.86 3.58
N THR A 68 -11.49 4.63 3.95
CA THR A 68 -11.32 6.04 4.30
C THR A 68 -10.41 6.22 5.52
N ASP A 69 -10.57 5.39 6.55
CA ASP A 69 -9.72 5.42 7.74
C ASP A 69 -8.30 4.90 7.48
N LEU A 70 -8.11 3.99 6.52
CA LEU A 70 -6.80 3.60 6.00
C LEU A 70 -6.07 4.80 5.35
N ILE A 71 -6.73 5.52 4.44
CA ILE A 71 -6.12 6.69 3.76
C ILE A 71 -5.81 7.80 4.77
N LYS A 72 -6.66 8.05 5.78
CA LYS A 72 -6.36 8.99 6.88
C LYS A 72 -5.09 8.62 7.67
N ARG A 73 -4.70 7.35 7.71
CA ARG A 73 -3.51 6.84 8.43
C ARG A 73 -2.23 6.84 7.59
N LEU A 74 -2.30 7.13 6.28
CA LEU A 74 -1.12 7.15 5.40
C LEU A 74 -0.05 8.14 5.86
N GLU A 75 -0.42 9.34 6.32
CA GLU A 75 0.53 10.32 6.87
C GLU A 75 1.37 9.70 8.00
N SER A 76 0.72 9.03 8.96
CA SER A 76 1.42 8.39 10.08
C SER A 76 2.23 7.17 9.67
N PHE A 77 1.77 6.39 8.68
CA PHE A 77 2.53 5.26 8.14
C PHE A 77 3.85 5.75 7.51
N VAL A 78 3.74 6.72 6.60
CA VAL A 78 4.87 7.33 5.88
C VAL A 78 5.80 8.10 6.82
N ALA A 79 5.27 8.78 7.85
CA ALA A 79 6.08 9.53 8.81
C ALA A 79 6.94 8.63 9.71
N ASN A 80 6.44 7.43 10.05
CA ASN A 80 7.05 6.52 11.01
C ASN A 80 7.97 5.48 10.36
N ASP A 81 7.71 5.03 9.13
CA ASP A 81 8.61 4.12 8.42
C ASP A 81 9.65 4.88 7.58
N LYS A 82 10.91 4.83 8.03
CA LYS A 82 12.03 5.50 7.35
C LYS A 82 12.27 4.95 5.93
N LYS A 83 12.08 3.65 5.68
CA LYS A 83 12.30 3.06 4.36
C LYS A 83 11.24 3.54 3.37
N VAL A 84 9.97 3.60 3.80
CA VAL A 84 8.88 4.17 3.01
C VAL A 84 9.15 5.64 2.70
N MET A 85 9.55 6.44 3.69
CA MET A 85 9.91 7.86 3.49
C MET A 85 11.10 8.04 2.52
N ASP A 86 12.21 7.34 2.75
CA ASP A 86 13.40 7.42 1.89
C ASP A 86 13.08 7.01 0.44
N ALA A 87 12.25 5.98 0.25
CA ALA A 87 11.79 5.56 -1.06
C ALA A 87 10.90 6.62 -1.73
N LEU A 88 9.94 7.20 -1.02
CA LEU A 88 9.11 8.28 -1.54
C LEU A 88 9.96 9.49 -1.95
N ILE A 89 10.95 9.91 -1.14
CA ILE A 89 11.89 11.00 -1.49
C ILE A 89 12.63 10.67 -2.80
N LYS A 90 13.18 9.46 -2.89
CA LYS A 90 13.96 9.00 -4.05
C LYS A 90 13.15 9.00 -5.36
N TRP A 91 11.87 8.63 -5.32
CA TRP A 91 11.10 8.34 -6.54
C TRP A 91 10.09 9.41 -6.93
N SER A 92 9.49 10.12 -5.98
CA SER A 92 8.45 11.14 -6.22
C SER A 92 8.97 12.46 -6.79
N GLY A 93 10.23 12.80 -6.51
CA GLY A 93 10.80 14.13 -6.77
C GLY A 93 10.56 15.17 -5.66
N TYR A 94 9.91 14.78 -4.56
CA TYR A 94 9.63 15.64 -3.41
C TYR A 94 10.62 15.42 -2.25
N ASN A 95 10.80 16.46 -1.43
CA ASN A 95 11.47 16.34 -0.13
C ASN A 95 10.53 15.79 0.96
N ARG A 96 11.08 15.56 2.17
CA ARG A 96 10.33 14.95 3.29
C ARG A 96 9.11 15.78 3.68
N GLU A 97 9.24 17.09 3.72
CA GLU A 97 8.20 18.02 4.15
C GLU A 97 7.04 18.05 3.13
N GLN A 98 7.38 18.14 1.83
CA GLN A 98 6.43 18.06 0.72
C GLN A 98 5.73 16.70 0.65
N ILE A 99 6.42 15.60 0.98
CA ILE A 99 5.79 14.29 1.07
C ILE A 99 4.78 14.28 2.21
N LEU A 100 5.16 14.68 3.43
CA LEU A 100 4.25 14.68 4.58
C LEU A 100 3.03 15.59 4.37
N GLU A 101 3.23 16.77 3.78
CA GLU A 101 2.14 17.62 3.32
C GLU A 101 1.24 16.84 2.34
N LYS A 102 1.79 16.30 1.25
CA LYS A 102 0.98 15.68 0.19
C LYS A 102 0.39 14.31 0.55
N VAL A 103 0.97 13.56 1.49
CA VAL A 103 0.38 12.31 1.99
C VAL A 103 -0.63 12.53 3.11
N LYS A 104 -0.78 13.76 3.60
CA LYS A 104 -1.82 14.13 4.55
C LYS A 104 -3.19 13.98 3.92
N PHE A 105 -4.14 13.40 4.67
CA PHE A 105 -5.56 13.57 4.40
C PHE A 105 -5.92 15.05 4.63
N GLY A 106 -5.67 15.85 3.59
CA GLY A 106 -5.61 17.30 3.66
C GLY A 106 -5.07 17.93 2.36
N GLN A 107 -4.15 17.25 1.66
CA GLN A 107 -3.25 17.96 0.73
C GLN A 107 -2.72 17.10 -0.45
N GLY A 108 -3.25 15.89 -0.64
CA GLY A 108 -2.85 14.95 -1.70
C GLY A 108 -3.71 15.01 -2.97
N PRO A 109 -3.47 14.10 -3.94
CA PRO A 109 -4.37 13.93 -5.08
C PRO A 109 -5.77 13.44 -4.64
N THR A 110 -6.74 13.60 -5.53
CA THR A 110 -8.09 13.03 -5.39
C THR A 110 -8.01 11.51 -5.56
N ILE A 111 -8.66 10.74 -4.69
CA ILE A 111 -8.75 9.28 -4.80
C ILE A 111 -10.14 8.92 -5.33
N THR A 112 -10.19 8.41 -6.56
CA THR A 112 -11.43 7.90 -7.16
C THR A 112 -11.49 6.38 -7.02
N VAL A 113 -12.54 5.87 -6.38
CA VAL A 113 -12.79 4.43 -6.28
C VAL A 113 -13.71 4.01 -7.42
N LYS A 114 -13.20 3.24 -8.39
CA LYS A 114 -13.95 2.78 -9.57
C LYS A 114 -13.59 1.34 -9.94
N GLU A 115 -14.46 0.64 -10.68
CA GLU A 115 -14.14 -0.72 -11.13
C GLU A 115 -12.96 -0.69 -12.10
N LEU A 116 -11.89 -1.43 -11.79
CA LEU A 116 -10.74 -1.62 -12.69
C LEU A 116 -10.69 -3.08 -13.18
N THR A 117 -10.02 -3.31 -14.32
CA THR A 117 -9.80 -4.66 -14.86
C THR A 117 -8.31 -4.95 -14.87
N GLY A 118 -7.89 -5.95 -14.09
CA GLY A 118 -6.50 -6.42 -14.04
C GLY A 118 -5.50 -5.46 -13.38
N LYS A 119 -5.96 -4.52 -12.55
CA LYS A 119 -5.10 -3.55 -11.83
C LYS A 119 -5.67 -3.22 -10.44
N TYR A 120 -4.80 -2.96 -9.47
CA TYR A 120 -5.20 -2.47 -8.12
C TYR A 120 -5.48 -0.97 -8.11
N GLY A 121 -4.75 -0.21 -8.95
CA GLY A 121 -4.90 1.21 -9.15
C GLY A 121 -4.41 1.65 -10.53
N TYR A 122 -4.58 2.92 -10.85
CA TYR A 122 -3.78 3.60 -11.88
C TYR A 122 -3.85 5.13 -11.77
N PHE A 123 -2.76 5.77 -12.19
CA PHE A 123 -2.66 7.19 -12.49
C PHE A 123 -2.48 7.43 -14.01
N ASP A 124 -3.21 8.38 -14.57
CA ASP A 124 -2.86 8.95 -15.87
C ASP A 124 -3.03 10.47 -15.96
N ARG A 125 -1.90 11.16 -16.13
CA ARG A 125 -1.80 12.61 -16.30
C ARG A 125 -2.68 13.13 -17.45
N ALA A 126 -2.87 12.33 -18.51
CA ALA A 126 -3.67 12.74 -19.68
C ALA A 126 -5.18 12.67 -19.42
N GLU A 127 -5.63 11.76 -18.56
CA GLU A 127 -7.03 11.69 -18.08
C GLU A 127 -7.27 12.79 -17.03
N ASN A 128 -6.47 12.82 -15.96
CA ASN A 128 -6.51 13.85 -14.93
C ASN A 128 -5.20 13.87 -14.11
N PRO A 129 -4.45 15.00 -14.06
CA PRO A 129 -3.18 15.09 -13.34
C PRO A 129 -3.32 15.08 -11.81
N ASP A 130 -4.52 15.28 -11.28
CA ASP A 130 -4.80 15.43 -9.85
C ASP A 130 -5.59 14.24 -9.27
N VAL A 131 -5.84 13.18 -10.05
CA VAL A 131 -6.62 12.00 -9.63
C VAL A 131 -5.79 10.73 -9.71
N ILE A 132 -5.74 9.97 -8.61
CA ILE A 132 -5.35 8.56 -8.61
C ILE A 132 -6.60 7.67 -8.51
N ASN A 133 -6.62 6.56 -9.23
CA ASN A 133 -7.75 5.64 -9.26
C ASN A 133 -7.39 4.37 -8.50
N ILE A 134 -8.33 3.85 -7.69
CA ILE A 134 -8.18 2.61 -6.92
C ILE A 134 -9.34 1.68 -7.25
N ASP A 135 -9.05 0.38 -7.38
CA ASP A 135 -10.06 -0.62 -7.74
C ASP A 135 -11.10 -0.81 -6.63
N ALA A 136 -12.36 -0.55 -7.00
CA ALA A 136 -13.51 -0.72 -6.15
C ALA A 136 -13.72 -2.17 -5.69
N SER A 137 -13.20 -3.18 -6.40
CA SER A 137 -13.29 -4.58 -5.98
C SER A 137 -12.49 -4.84 -4.69
N TRP A 138 -11.26 -4.35 -4.59
CA TRP A 138 -10.39 -4.48 -3.42
C TRP A 138 -10.87 -3.63 -2.25
N VAL A 139 -11.38 -2.42 -2.52
CA VAL A 139 -12.01 -1.57 -1.50
C VAL A 139 -13.22 -2.28 -0.87
N ARG A 140 -14.10 -2.90 -1.68
CA ARG A 140 -15.20 -3.75 -1.15
C ARG A 140 -14.69 -4.96 -0.38
N GLY A 141 -13.59 -5.58 -0.83
CA GLY A 141 -12.91 -6.66 -0.12
C GLY A 141 -12.52 -6.24 1.31
N LEU A 142 -11.92 -5.06 1.45
CA LEU A 142 -11.56 -4.49 2.76
C LEU A 142 -12.79 -4.24 3.65
N GLU A 143 -13.83 -3.59 3.11
CA GLU A 143 -15.06 -3.31 3.86
C GLU A 143 -15.74 -4.60 4.35
N THR A 144 -15.79 -5.64 3.52
CA THR A 144 -16.46 -6.91 3.85
C THR A 144 -15.60 -7.92 4.62
N ALA A 145 -14.27 -7.72 4.70
CA ALA A 145 -13.37 -8.59 5.44
C ALA A 145 -13.69 -8.59 6.96
N ASN A 146 -13.87 -9.78 7.53
CA ASN A 146 -14.15 -9.98 8.96
C ASN A 146 -12.94 -10.50 9.76
N LEU A 147 -12.01 -11.23 9.10
CA LEU A 147 -10.77 -11.68 9.73
C LEU A 147 -9.77 -10.53 9.76
N LEU A 148 -9.14 -10.30 10.92
CA LEU A 148 -8.14 -9.24 11.11
C LEU A 148 -7.00 -9.37 10.09
N GLU A 149 -6.45 -10.57 9.93
CA GLU A 149 -5.37 -10.87 8.98
C GLU A 149 -5.74 -10.49 7.53
N THR A 150 -7.00 -10.67 7.13
CA THR A 150 -7.50 -10.27 5.80
C THR A 150 -7.66 -8.76 5.69
N GLN A 151 -8.12 -8.09 6.75
CA GLN A 151 -8.19 -6.63 6.80
C GLN A 151 -6.79 -6.00 6.74
N GLU A 152 -5.83 -6.50 7.52
CA GLU A 152 -4.45 -6.04 7.54
C GLU A 152 -3.77 -6.24 6.18
N ALA A 153 -3.87 -7.43 5.59
CA ALA A 153 -3.27 -7.71 4.28
C ALA A 153 -3.87 -6.87 3.15
N THR A 154 -5.21 -6.74 3.12
CA THR A 154 -5.92 -5.95 2.09
C THR A 154 -5.70 -4.45 2.29
N GLY A 155 -5.66 -4.00 3.55
CA GLY A 155 -5.34 -2.62 3.91
C GLY A 155 -3.91 -2.24 3.55
N PHE A 156 -2.93 -3.13 3.78
CA PHE A 156 -1.56 -2.92 3.34
C PHE A 156 -1.45 -2.82 1.82
N LEU A 157 -2.07 -3.75 1.07
CA LEU A 157 -2.11 -3.70 -0.40
C LEU A 157 -2.66 -2.36 -0.89
N LEU A 158 -3.84 -1.95 -0.41
CA LEU A 158 -4.48 -0.68 -0.81
C LEU A 158 -3.65 0.55 -0.42
N ALA A 159 -2.96 0.53 0.74
CA ALA A 159 -2.07 1.60 1.15
C ALA A 159 -0.84 1.70 0.25
N VAL A 160 -0.21 0.57 -0.10
CA VAL A 160 0.92 0.54 -1.04
C VAL A 160 0.47 0.99 -2.43
N THR A 161 -0.67 0.52 -2.94
CA THR A 161 -1.22 0.99 -4.23
C THR A 161 -1.46 2.50 -4.23
N ALA A 162 -2.02 3.07 -3.16
CA ALA A 162 -2.21 4.53 -3.06
C ALA A 162 -0.87 5.30 -3.11
N LEU A 163 0.19 4.77 -2.47
CA LEU A 163 1.54 5.36 -2.51
C LEU A 163 2.25 5.13 -3.86
N HIS A 164 2.02 3.99 -4.52
CA HIS A 164 2.49 3.69 -5.87
C HIS A 164 1.96 4.73 -6.85
N GLU A 165 0.64 4.92 -6.92
CA GLU A 165 0.03 5.91 -7.81
C GLU A 165 0.43 7.35 -7.43
N PHE A 166 0.59 7.63 -6.13
CA PHE A 166 1.12 8.92 -5.66
C PHE A 166 2.53 9.19 -6.19
N VAL A 167 3.41 8.18 -6.33
CA VAL A 167 4.73 8.36 -6.95
C VAL A 167 4.59 8.76 -8.42
N HIS A 168 3.74 8.09 -9.19
CA HIS A 168 3.49 8.46 -10.60
C HIS A 168 2.91 9.87 -10.74
N GLN A 169 1.95 10.23 -9.88
CA GLN A 169 1.34 11.57 -9.83
C GLN A 169 2.36 12.65 -9.45
N SER A 170 3.17 12.39 -8.43
CA SER A 170 4.22 13.30 -7.95
C SER A 170 5.27 13.59 -9.01
N ARG A 171 5.71 12.55 -9.73
CA ARG A 171 6.67 12.71 -10.83
C ARG A 171 6.10 13.57 -11.95
N ALA A 172 4.84 13.33 -12.32
CA ALA A 172 4.14 14.11 -13.32
C ALA A 172 4.00 15.59 -12.90
N ALA A 173 3.68 15.85 -11.64
CA ALA A 173 3.59 17.20 -11.06
C ALA A 173 4.95 17.92 -11.01
N ASN A 174 6.03 17.19 -10.73
CA ASN A 174 7.41 17.70 -10.75
C ASN A 174 8.03 17.79 -12.16
N GLY A 175 7.28 17.47 -13.22
CA GLY A 175 7.80 17.49 -14.60
C GLY A 175 8.87 16.44 -14.91
N LEU A 176 8.96 15.39 -14.09
CA LEU A 176 9.91 14.30 -14.24
C LEU A 176 9.43 13.29 -15.30
N ASP A 177 10.34 12.43 -15.74
CA ASP A 177 10.08 11.48 -16.82
C ASP A 177 9.24 10.27 -16.39
N ARG A 178 8.58 9.66 -17.38
CA ARG A 178 7.66 8.51 -17.26
C ARG A 178 8.19 7.28 -18.05
N ASN A 179 9.51 7.13 -18.16
CA ASN A 179 10.14 6.06 -18.96
C ASN A 179 10.25 4.71 -18.24
N TYR A 180 9.76 4.62 -17.00
CA TYR A 180 9.86 3.45 -16.13
C TYR A 180 8.64 3.40 -15.19
N GLU A 181 8.33 2.21 -14.67
CA GLU A 181 7.29 2.04 -13.65
C GLU A 181 7.82 2.39 -12.25
N TYR A 182 7.89 3.68 -11.97
CA TYR A 182 8.48 4.23 -10.75
C TYR A 182 7.79 3.79 -9.46
N GLY A 183 6.51 3.40 -9.51
CA GLY A 183 5.81 2.77 -8.39
C GLY A 183 6.48 1.46 -7.94
N TYR A 184 6.85 0.58 -8.87
CA TYR A 184 7.65 -0.61 -8.55
C TYR A 184 9.05 -0.24 -8.02
N GLY A 185 9.65 0.84 -8.54
CA GLY A 185 10.89 1.38 -7.99
C GLY A 185 10.77 1.75 -6.51
N PHE A 186 9.65 2.39 -6.14
CA PHE A 186 9.27 2.70 -4.77
C PHE A 186 9.08 1.45 -3.92
N GLU A 187 8.25 0.50 -4.36
CA GLU A 187 7.99 -0.75 -3.64
C GLU A 187 9.27 -1.56 -3.38
N GLN A 188 10.09 -1.75 -4.41
CA GLN A 188 11.37 -2.44 -4.32
C GLN A 188 12.35 -1.73 -3.36
N SER A 189 12.26 -0.40 -3.23
CA SER A 189 13.10 0.39 -2.32
C SER A 189 12.58 0.40 -0.87
N ALA A 190 11.26 0.39 -0.67
CA ALA A 190 10.63 0.41 0.65
C ALA A 190 10.56 -0.99 1.28
N PHE A 191 10.11 -1.99 0.51
CA PHE A 191 9.75 -3.32 0.99
C PHE A 191 10.69 -4.43 0.49
N GLY A 192 11.55 -4.15 -0.50
CA GLY A 192 12.49 -5.11 -1.06
C GLY A 192 11.87 -6.09 -2.08
N LEU A 193 10.62 -5.86 -2.48
CA LEU A 193 9.87 -6.65 -3.44
C LEU A 193 8.74 -5.80 -4.06
N ILE A 194 8.21 -6.23 -5.19
CA ILE A 194 7.02 -5.65 -5.85
C ILE A 194 5.76 -6.22 -5.21
N ILE A 195 4.78 -5.36 -4.91
CA ILE A 195 3.51 -5.72 -4.25
C ILE A 195 2.45 -5.95 -5.32
N GLU A 196 2.55 -7.11 -5.96
CA GLU A 196 1.50 -7.66 -6.83
C GLU A 196 0.90 -8.92 -6.20
N ASN A 197 -0.33 -9.25 -6.61
CA ASN A 197 -0.85 -10.61 -6.55
C ASN A 197 -0.75 -11.17 -7.99
N ASP A 198 0.42 -11.74 -8.28
CA ASP A 198 0.83 -12.26 -9.60
C ASP A 198 0.33 -13.69 -9.88
N GLY A 199 -0.43 -14.28 -8.95
CA GLY A 199 -0.99 -15.63 -9.06
C GLY A 199 0.05 -16.77 -9.03
N ALA A 200 1.34 -16.47 -8.92
CA ALA A 200 2.43 -17.44 -8.97
C ALA A 200 3.00 -17.79 -7.58
N ALA A 201 2.75 -16.96 -6.56
CA ALA A 201 3.09 -17.22 -5.17
C ALA A 201 1.85 -17.63 -4.34
N PRO A 202 1.62 -18.94 -4.06
CA PRO A 202 0.55 -19.34 -3.16
C PRO A 202 0.85 -18.88 -1.73
N TYR A 203 0.04 -17.94 -1.24
CA TYR A 203 -0.13 -17.60 0.18
C TYR A 203 1.16 -17.49 1.01
N ASN A 204 2.05 -16.57 0.64
CA ASN A 204 3.12 -16.10 1.53
C ASN A 204 3.18 -14.57 1.67
N TYR A 205 2.03 -13.91 1.72
CA TYR A 205 1.89 -12.69 2.54
C TYR A 205 1.96 -13.05 4.03
N ARG A 206 3.08 -13.65 4.44
CA ARG A 206 3.49 -13.68 5.84
C ARG A 206 3.97 -12.28 6.20
N PHE A 207 3.01 -11.39 6.41
CA PHE A 207 3.23 -10.27 7.31
C PHE A 207 3.64 -10.88 8.65
N ARG A 208 4.95 -10.89 8.92
CA ARG A 208 5.52 -11.30 10.19
C ARG A 208 5.29 -10.15 11.17
N LEU A 209 4.00 -9.89 11.45
CA LEU A 209 3.52 -9.09 12.57
C LEU A 209 3.91 -9.84 13.84
N TYR A 210 5.16 -9.68 14.23
CA TYR A 210 5.67 -10.26 15.44
C TYR A 210 4.99 -9.60 16.63
N LYS A 211 4.20 -10.39 17.35
CA LYS A 211 3.93 -10.12 18.76
C LYS A 211 5.25 -9.82 19.47
N LYS A 212 5.26 -8.75 20.25
CA LYS A 212 6.10 -8.66 21.46
C LYS A 212 5.47 -9.49 22.56
#